data_AF-A0A355WIW4-F1
#
_entry.id   AF-A0A355WIW4-F1
#
_cell.length_a   1.000
_cell.length_b   1.000
_cell.length_c   1.000
_cell.angle_alpha   90.00
_cell.angle_beta   90.00
_cell.angle_gamma   90.00
#
_symmetry.space_group_name_H-M   'P 1'
#
loop_
_entity.id
_entity.type
_entity.pdbx_description
1 polymer ?
#
loop_
_entity_poly.entity_id
_entity_poly.type
_entity_poly.pdbx_seq_one_letter_code
_entity_poly.pdbx_strand_id
1 'polypeptide(L)'
;DHKMHAEWGEVTKDAADQINLTRAAGGRIIAVGTTALRLIESATGSDGVIRPFQGDTSIFITPGYQFRITDGLMTNFHLPKSTLLMLVSALMGQARIRKIYQHAIHHGYRFFSYGDSSLLLPGEQTNGDQSL
;
A
#
# COMPACT_ATOMS: atom_id res chain seq x y z
N ASP A 1 -1.32 21.85 1.12
CA ASP A 1 -1.95 21.03 2.17
C ASP A 1 -3.06 20.15 1.63
N HIS A 2 -2.83 18.83 1.60
CA HIS A 2 -3.87 17.84 1.38
C HIS A 2 -3.95 17.02 2.67
N LYS A 3 -4.94 17.32 3.53
CA LYS A 3 -5.17 16.58 4.77
C LYS A 3 -6.01 15.36 4.39
N MET A 4 -5.51 14.15 4.62
CA MET A 4 -6.36 12.98 4.39
C MET A 4 -7.55 12.97 5.34
N HIS A 5 -8.69 12.55 4.82
CA HIS A 5 -9.83 12.18 5.64
C HIS A 5 -9.45 10.99 6.52
N ALA A 6 -9.77 11.12 7.82
CA ALA A 6 -9.67 10.02 8.76
C ALA A 6 -10.64 8.91 8.33
N GLU A 7 -10.16 7.68 8.29
CA GLU A 7 -11.00 6.49 8.09
C GLU A 7 -10.99 5.71 9.40
N TRP A 8 -12.16 5.38 9.92
CA TRP A 8 -12.29 4.45 11.03
C TRP A 8 -12.02 3.03 10.53
N GLY A 9 -11.22 2.27 11.28
CA GLY A 9 -10.95 0.87 10.98
C GLY A 9 -10.63 0.06 12.22
N GLU A 10 -10.69 -1.25 12.07
CA GLU A 10 -10.41 -2.21 13.12
C GLU A 10 -9.47 -3.32 12.61
N VAL A 11 -8.41 -3.59 13.36
CA VAL A 11 -7.60 -4.80 13.26
C VAL A 11 -7.87 -5.59 14.54
N THR A 12 -8.59 -6.71 14.39
CA THR A 12 -8.87 -7.59 15.53
C THR A 12 -7.59 -8.26 16.01
N LYS A 13 -7.62 -8.78 17.25
CA LYS A 13 -6.51 -9.58 17.78
C LYS A 13 -6.19 -10.77 16.87
N ASP A 14 -7.20 -11.48 16.41
CA ASP A 14 -7.03 -12.65 15.54
C ASP A 14 -6.37 -12.25 14.22
N ALA A 15 -6.78 -11.13 13.61
CA ALA A 15 -6.16 -10.64 12.37
C ALA A 15 -4.69 -10.25 12.58
N ALA A 16 -4.38 -9.53 13.67
CA ALA A 16 -3.01 -9.17 14.00
C ALA A 16 -2.13 -10.41 14.23
N ASP A 17 -2.64 -11.41 14.96
CA ASP A 17 -1.93 -12.67 15.21
C ASP A 17 -1.65 -13.43 13.91
N GLN A 18 -2.63 -13.54 13.00
CA GLN A 18 -2.44 -14.20 11.70
C GLN A 18 -1.40 -13.50 10.83
N ILE A 19 -1.40 -12.16 10.80
CA ILE A 19 -0.42 -11.37 10.05
C ILE A 19 0.99 -11.58 10.64
N ASN A 20 1.13 -11.49 11.96
CA ASN A 20 2.42 -11.70 12.64
C ASN A 20 2.94 -13.12 12.44
N LEU A 21 2.08 -14.14 12.52
CA LEU A 21 2.45 -15.54 12.24
C LEU A 21 2.89 -15.74 10.79
N THR A 22 2.16 -15.15 9.84
CA THR A 22 2.52 -15.20 8.42
C THR A 22 3.89 -14.57 8.19
N ARG A 23 4.16 -13.41 8.80
CA ARG A 23 5.46 -12.72 8.72
C ARG A 23 6.58 -13.55 9.34
N ALA A 24 6.35 -14.13 10.53
CA ALA A 24 7.32 -14.98 11.22
C ALA A 24 7.65 -16.26 10.43
N ALA A 25 6.69 -16.78 9.66
CA ALA A 25 6.89 -17.91 8.75
C ALA A 25 7.57 -17.53 7.42
N GLY A 26 7.97 -16.27 7.22
CA GLY A 26 8.55 -15.78 5.96
C GLY A 26 7.53 -15.60 4.84
N GLY A 27 6.24 -15.59 5.16
CA GLY A 27 5.16 -15.31 4.22
C GLY A 27 5.05 -13.83 3.86
N ARG A 28 4.29 -13.54 2.80
CA ARG A 28 4.04 -12.18 2.32
C ARG A 28 2.69 -11.66 2.81
N ILE A 29 2.64 -10.40 3.20
CA ILE A 29 1.41 -9.68 3.56
C ILE A 29 0.99 -8.80 2.39
N ILE A 30 -0.05 -9.22 1.68
CA ILE A 30 -0.59 -8.51 0.52
C ILE A 30 -1.92 -7.87 0.92
N ALA A 31 -1.94 -6.55 0.98
CA ALA A 31 -3.17 -5.82 1.28
C ALA A 31 -4.12 -5.85 0.08
N VAL A 32 -5.42 -6.00 0.34
CA VAL A 32 -6.46 -5.89 -0.69
C VAL A 32 -7.22 -4.59 -0.45
N GLY A 33 -6.93 -3.59 -1.28
CA GLY A 33 -7.43 -2.22 -1.15
C GLY A 33 -6.49 -1.30 -0.36
N THR A 34 -6.48 -0.02 -0.74
CA THR A 34 -5.63 1.01 -0.14
C THR A 34 -6.02 1.35 1.29
N THR A 35 -7.31 1.24 1.64
CA THR A 35 -7.80 1.43 3.01
C THR A 35 -7.27 0.34 3.94
N ALA A 36 -7.32 -0.93 3.51
CA ALA A 36 -6.75 -2.06 4.27
C ALA A 36 -5.24 -1.87 4.48
N LEU A 37 -4.50 -1.47 3.43
CA LEU A 37 -3.08 -1.18 3.53
C LEU A 37 -2.79 -0.08 4.56
N ARG A 38 -3.50 1.04 4.49
CA ARG A 38 -3.33 2.15 5.44
C ARG A 38 -3.62 1.71 6.87
N LEU A 39 -4.64 0.88 7.07
CA LEU A 39 -5.02 0.37 8.37
C LEU A 39 -3.93 -0.53 8.98
N ILE A 40 -3.43 -1.52 8.22
CA ILE A 40 -2.38 -2.42 8.73
C ILE A 40 -1.06 -1.68 8.97
N GLU A 41 -0.70 -0.71 8.12
CA GLU A 41 0.49 0.12 8.34
C GLU A 41 0.34 1.04 9.56
N SER A 42 -0.87 1.54 9.84
CA SER A 42 -1.15 2.32 11.05
C SER A 42 -1.08 1.49 12.32
N ALA A 43 -1.56 0.23 12.25
CA ALA A 43 -1.56 -0.71 13.36
C ALA A 43 -0.19 -1.38 13.60
N THR A 44 0.78 -1.18 12.69
CA THR A 44 2.13 -1.77 12.80
C THR A 44 3.10 -0.80 13.44
N GLY A 45 3.73 -1.23 14.53
CA GLY A 45 4.77 -0.46 15.21
C GLY A 45 6.06 -0.38 14.40
N SER A 46 6.98 0.51 14.79
CA SER A 46 8.31 0.60 14.16
C SER A 46 9.16 -0.66 14.33
N ASP A 47 8.74 -1.57 15.20
CA ASP A 47 9.31 -2.91 15.39
C ASP A 47 8.83 -3.94 14.36
N GLY A 48 7.97 -3.52 13.42
CA GLY A 48 7.41 -4.42 12.40
C GLY A 48 6.34 -5.37 12.92
N VAL A 49 5.85 -5.17 14.15
CA VAL A 49 4.81 -6.00 14.76
C VAL A 49 3.46 -5.29 14.65
N ILE A 50 2.48 -5.96 14.03
CA ILE A 50 1.10 -5.45 13.99
C ILE A 50 0.39 -5.76 15.30
N ARG A 51 -0.41 -4.81 15.79
CA ARG A 51 -1.15 -4.93 17.05
C ARG A 51 -2.65 -4.78 16.79
N PRO A 52 -3.51 -5.29 17.70
CA PRO A 52 -4.93 -4.95 17.66
C PRO A 52 -5.09 -3.43 17.67
N PHE A 53 -5.97 -2.94 16.81
CA PHE A 53 -6.20 -1.51 16.61
C PHE A 53 -7.67 -1.26 16.38
N GLN A 54 -8.22 -0.20 16.96
CA GLN A 54 -9.56 0.27 16.67
C GLN A 54 -9.58 1.78 16.77
N GLY A 55 -10.00 2.45 15.70
CA GLY A 55 -10.07 3.90 15.67
C GLY A 55 -9.75 4.48 14.30
N ASP A 56 -9.50 5.78 14.29
CA ASP A 56 -9.24 6.52 13.07
C ASP A 56 -7.78 6.38 12.62
N THR A 57 -7.58 6.07 11.34
CA THR A 57 -6.29 6.22 10.66
C THR A 57 -6.26 7.44 9.76
N SER A 58 -5.24 8.27 9.95
CA SER A 58 -4.91 9.41 9.09
C SER A 58 -3.53 9.27 8.43
N ILE A 59 -2.97 8.04 8.36
CA ILE A 59 -1.61 7.82 7.86
C ILE A 59 -1.45 8.22 6.39
N PHE A 60 -0.67 9.26 6.12
CA PHE A 60 -0.46 9.73 4.76
C PHE A 60 0.77 9.07 4.14
N ILE A 61 0.53 8.08 3.27
CA ILE A 61 1.58 7.31 2.60
C ILE A 61 1.94 7.98 1.28
N THR A 62 3.19 8.42 1.17
CA THR A 62 3.74 9.13 0.01
C THR A 62 5.13 8.59 -0.33
N PRO A 63 5.68 8.88 -1.54
CA PRO A 63 7.01 8.42 -1.91
C PRO A 63 8.07 8.73 -0.83
N GLY A 64 8.85 7.72 -0.46
CA GLY A 64 9.80 7.77 0.67
C GLY A 64 9.27 7.14 1.97
N TYR A 65 7.98 6.79 2.05
CA TYR A 65 7.43 6.02 3.16
C TYR A 65 8.06 4.62 3.24
N GLN A 66 8.49 4.23 4.44
CA GLN A 66 9.01 2.89 4.72
C GLN A 66 7.85 1.99 5.17
N PHE A 67 7.46 1.05 4.30
CA PHE A 67 6.44 0.06 4.61
C PHE A 67 6.94 -0.91 5.68
N ARG A 68 6.15 -1.09 6.74
CA ARG A 68 6.54 -1.87 7.92
C ARG A 68 6.12 -3.32 7.81
N ILE A 69 4.93 -3.56 7.26
CA ILE A 69 4.33 -4.90 7.20
C ILE A 69 3.91 -5.28 5.79
N THR A 70 3.60 -4.31 4.92
CA THR A 70 3.04 -4.57 3.60
C THR A 70 4.10 -4.99 2.59
N ASP A 71 3.93 -6.16 1.99
CA ASP A 71 4.79 -6.69 0.92
C ASP A 71 4.19 -6.53 -0.48
N GLY A 72 2.90 -6.19 -0.57
CA GLY A 72 2.22 -5.97 -1.83
C GLY A 72 0.81 -5.41 -1.66
N LEU A 73 0.23 -4.98 -2.78
CA LEU A 73 -1.11 -4.38 -2.81
C LEU A 73 -1.90 -4.87 -4.01
N MET A 74 -3.11 -5.35 -3.80
CA MET A 74 -4.13 -5.47 -4.83
C MET A 74 -5.06 -4.25 -4.77
N THR A 75 -5.18 -3.51 -5.87
CA THR A 75 -6.01 -2.29 -5.94
C THR A 75 -6.44 -1.98 -7.37
N ASN A 76 -7.45 -1.14 -7.54
CA ASN A 76 -7.87 -0.62 -8.85
C ASN A 76 -6.88 0.43 -9.40
N PHE A 77 -7.12 0.89 -10.62
CA PHE A 77 -6.36 2.00 -11.22
C PHE A 77 -6.95 3.37 -10.86
N HIS A 78 -6.11 4.22 -10.26
CA HIS A 78 -6.45 5.55 -9.72
C HIS A 78 -6.16 6.68 -10.70
N LEU A 79 -6.88 7.81 -10.61
CA LEU A 79 -6.62 8.95 -11.49
C LEU A 79 -5.25 9.62 -11.28
N PRO A 80 -4.70 10.27 -12.32
CA PRO A 80 -3.54 11.16 -12.19
C PRO A 80 -3.75 12.20 -11.08
N LYS A 81 -2.68 12.51 -10.33
CA LYS A 81 -2.65 13.51 -9.25
C LYS A 81 -3.57 13.19 -8.04
N SER A 82 -3.98 11.95 -7.85
CA SER A 82 -4.69 11.51 -6.64
C SER A 82 -3.74 11.10 -5.51
N THR A 83 -4.20 11.19 -4.25
CA THR A 83 -3.48 10.66 -3.09
C THR A 83 -3.27 9.15 -3.18
N LEU A 84 -4.21 8.42 -3.78
CA LEU A 84 -4.06 6.98 -4.01
C LEU A 84 -2.97 6.67 -5.03
N LEU A 85 -2.80 7.51 -6.07
CA LEU A 85 -1.65 7.41 -6.96
C LEU A 85 -0.34 7.62 -6.20
N MET A 86 -0.28 8.55 -5.23
CA MET A 86 0.91 8.74 -4.39
C MET A 86 1.23 7.51 -3.55
N LEU A 87 0.21 6.83 -3.00
CA LEU A 87 0.39 5.61 -2.22
C LEU A 87 0.96 4.47 -3.09
N VAL A 88 0.40 4.23 -4.28
CA VAL A 88 0.93 3.19 -5.18
C VAL A 88 2.31 3.56 -5.73
N SER A 89 2.61 4.87 -5.91
CA SER A 89 3.95 5.37 -6.22
C SER A 89 4.94 5.12 -5.08
N ALA A 90 4.51 5.26 -3.83
CA ALA A 90 5.35 4.96 -2.67
C ALA A 90 5.73 3.48 -2.62
N LEU A 91 4.77 2.60 -2.93
CA LEU A 91 4.99 1.16 -2.95
C LEU A 91 5.88 0.71 -4.11
N MET A 92 5.57 1.14 -5.33
CA MET A 92 6.22 0.60 -6.55
C MET A 92 7.39 1.43 -7.06
N GLY A 93 7.54 2.66 -6.59
CA GLY A 93 8.45 3.66 -7.14
C GLY A 93 7.85 4.38 -8.35
N GLN A 94 8.19 5.67 -8.49
CA GLN A 94 7.61 6.57 -9.49
C GLN A 94 7.83 6.12 -10.94
N ALA A 95 9.03 5.64 -11.27
CA ALA A 95 9.35 5.19 -12.62
C ALA A 95 8.55 3.94 -13.01
N ARG A 96 8.38 2.99 -12.07
CA ARG A 96 7.68 1.73 -12.32
C ARG A 96 6.18 1.95 -12.44
N ILE A 97 5.58 2.75 -11.55
CA ILE A 97 4.15 3.03 -11.62
C ILE A 97 3.77 3.79 -12.89
N ARG A 98 4.62 4.72 -13.37
CA ARG A 98 4.40 5.40 -14.66
C ARG A 98 4.33 4.40 -15.82
N LYS A 99 5.25 3.42 -15.86
CA LYS A 99 5.24 2.36 -16.90
C LYS A 99 3.99 1.49 -16.81
N ILE A 100 3.58 1.09 -15.60
CA ILE A 100 2.36 0.30 -15.37
C ILE A 100 1.12 1.04 -15.90
N TYR A 101 0.99 2.32 -15.59
CA TYR A 101 -0.14 3.14 -16.03
C TYR A 101 -0.14 3.39 -17.54
N GLN A 102 1.02 3.64 -18.14
CA GLN A 102 1.15 3.77 -19.60
C GLN A 102 0.72 2.48 -20.31
N HIS A 103 1.12 1.32 -19.78
CA HIS A 103 0.68 0.03 -20.30
C HIS A 103 -0.84 -0.13 -20.19
N ALA A 104 -1.42 0.13 -19.01
CA ALA A 104 -2.86 0.03 -18.80
C ALA A 104 -3.66 0.92 -19.77
N ILE A 105 -3.21 2.17 -19.99
CA ILE A 105 -3.83 3.09 -20.96
C ILE A 105 -3.69 2.56 -22.39
N HIS A 106 -2.49 2.12 -22.78
CA HIS A 106 -2.23 1.62 -24.14
C HIS A 106 -3.08 0.39 -24.49
N HIS A 107 -3.33 -0.49 -23.51
CA HIS A 107 -4.12 -1.70 -23.69
C HIS A 107 -5.61 -1.53 -23.35
N GLY A 108 -6.08 -0.30 -23.09
CA GLY A 108 -7.50 -0.04 -22.89
C GLY A 108 -8.10 -0.62 -21.60
N TYR A 109 -7.29 -0.73 -20.53
CA TYR A 109 -7.78 -1.12 -19.22
C TYR A 109 -8.83 -0.12 -18.74
N ARG A 110 -9.82 -0.62 -17.99
CA ARG A 110 -10.86 0.18 -17.35
C ARG A 110 -10.33 0.71 -16.02
N PHE A 111 -10.47 2.01 -15.78
CA PHE A 111 -10.01 2.66 -14.54
C PHE A 111 -11.18 2.83 -13.55
N PHE A 112 -10.89 3.35 -12.35
CA PHE A 112 -11.86 3.67 -11.29
C PHE A 112 -12.44 2.47 -10.53
N SER A 113 -13.48 2.71 -9.74
CA SER A 113 -14.05 1.78 -8.74
C SER A 113 -14.60 0.48 -9.32
N TYR A 114 -15.07 0.51 -10.57
CA TYR A 114 -15.61 -0.66 -11.28
C TYR A 114 -14.74 -1.09 -12.47
N GLY A 115 -13.53 -0.54 -12.54
CA GLY A 115 -12.55 -0.88 -13.56
C GLY A 115 -11.83 -2.19 -13.27
N ASP A 116 -10.71 -2.36 -13.95
CA ASP A 116 -9.82 -3.48 -13.74
C ASP A 116 -8.96 -3.29 -12.48
N SER A 117 -8.41 -4.40 -12.00
CA SER A 117 -7.54 -4.44 -10.83
C SER A 117 -6.08 -4.65 -11.21
N SER A 118 -5.20 -4.28 -10.31
CA SER A 118 -3.76 -4.48 -10.38
C SER A 118 -3.29 -5.24 -9.14
N LEU A 119 -2.29 -6.12 -9.32
CA LEU A 119 -1.51 -6.70 -8.24
C LEU A 119 -0.11 -6.08 -8.30
N LEU A 120 0.21 -5.29 -7.29
CA LEU A 120 1.45 -4.52 -7.18
C LEU A 120 2.37 -5.21 -6.18
N LEU A 121 3.42 -5.84 -6.69
CA LEU A 121 4.47 -6.48 -5.91
C LEU A 121 5.77 -5.70 -6.12
N PRO A 122 6.20 -4.86 -5.15
CA PRO A 122 7.54 -4.33 -5.20
C PRO A 122 8.51 -5.51 -5.11
N GLY A 123 9.24 -5.78 -6.20
CA GLY A 123 10.41 -6.68 -6.13
C GLY A 123 11.40 -6.18 -5.07
N GLU A 124 12.40 -7.00 -4.73
CA GLU A 124 13.42 -6.62 -3.74
C GLU A 124 13.95 -5.22 -4.04
N GLN A 125 13.88 -4.33 -3.05
CA GLN A 125 14.45 -3.00 -3.16
C GLN A 125 15.97 -3.18 -3.23
N THR A 126 16.53 -3.17 -4.43
CA THR A 126 17.93 -2.81 -4.59
C THR A 126 18.04 -1.38 -4.09
N ASN A 127 18.65 -1.17 -2.92
CA ASN A 127 19.00 0.15 -2.41
C ASN A 127 19.80 0.89 -3.50
N GLY A 128 19.08 1.63 -4.33
CA GLY A 128 19.62 2.43 -5.41
C GLY A 128 20.09 3.74 -4.82
N ASP A 129 21.40 3.94 -4.89
CA ASP A 129 22.12 5.18 -4.61
C ASP A 129 21.29 6.42 -4.97
N GLN A 130 20.98 7.25 -3.96
CA GLN A 130 20.32 8.54 -4.12
C GLN A 130 21.38 9.61 -4.39
N SER A 131 22.05 9.52 -5.53
CA SER A 131 22.88 10.60 -6.07
C SER A 131 22.15 11.26 -7.26
N LEU A 132 21.39 12.31 -6.96
CA LEU A 132 21.02 13.40 -7.88
C LEU A 132 21.09 14.73 -7.12
#